data_AF-A0A958V028-F1
#
_entry.id   AF-A0A958V028-F1
#
_cell.length_a   1.000
_cell.length_b   1.000
_cell.length_c   1.000
_cell.angle_alpha   90.00
_cell.angle_beta   90.00
_cell.angle_gamma   90.00
#
_symmetry.space_group_name_H-M   'P 1'
#
loop_
_entity.id
_entity.type
_entity.pdbx_description
1 polymer ?
#
loop_
_entity_poly.entity_id
_entity_poly.type
_entity_poly.pdbx_seq_one_letter_code
_entity_poly.pdbx_strand_id
1 'polypeptide(L)'
;MKSDDPFDFESEDFKETILIPNPDGRTRITNHSIKRRTIDSSPGNNSTDAGDSAISSGLNPIIATANPLLNIAISIRNTIELTDSSALREYLEQGIAKFRKKLKAVGRSTEEITIASYALCSFLDECVASTPWGDREWGKQSLLIQFHKETFGGEIFFSILDKLTNNPKENIDYIELMYICLTLGFTGRYAVMNEGTKKLTAYREEIADIIRKVRGQYERDLSLHWKPDPVSRTNKFQLTSLWVFTSLCGLILLSTYLSFSYLLNAASDAVFKDIEIPVRTEAPPLIPIEPQSWTYFLREEIEAGLVFVRNEDNRSTVTLAGDGSFAPGSSSISEKSAPVLTRIATALKSEEGQILIVGHTDNQPIRSLRFPSNWHLSKARAQSVMHFFATQGLTDNRLSAEGRAESDPIASNSTPEGRARNRRVEIVLIRPS
;
A
#
# COMPACT_ATOMS: atom_id res chain seq x y z
N MET A 1 32.13 2.39 26.55
CA MET A 1 32.49 3.52 25.68
C MET A 1 32.25 3.11 24.25
N LYS A 2 31.08 3.48 23.71
CA LYS A 2 30.81 3.50 22.27
C LYS A 2 30.63 4.97 21.94
N SER A 3 31.43 5.44 20.98
CA SER A 3 31.43 6.81 20.48
C SER A 3 30.13 7.08 19.74
N ASP A 4 29.35 8.04 20.22
CA ASP A 4 28.34 8.72 19.42
C ASP A 4 29.09 9.61 18.43
N ASP A 5 29.33 9.08 17.23
CA ASP A 5 29.87 9.85 16.12
C ASP A 5 28.69 10.50 15.37
N PRO A 6 28.57 11.84 15.34
CA PRO A 6 27.50 12.54 14.66
C PRO A 6 27.58 12.49 13.11
N PHE A 7 28.51 11.71 12.55
CA PHE A 7 28.77 11.59 11.12
C PHE A 7 28.68 10.15 10.57
N ASP A 8 27.97 9.24 11.25
CA ASP A 8 27.71 7.90 10.71
C ASP A 8 26.61 7.95 9.64
N PHE A 9 27.03 8.02 8.38
CA PHE A 9 26.16 8.14 7.20
C PHE A 9 25.68 6.79 6.61
N GLU A 10 25.88 5.66 7.30
CA GLU A 10 25.49 4.33 6.79
C GLU A 10 24.17 3.77 7.37
N SER A 11 23.35 4.58 8.05
CA SER A 11 22.00 4.15 8.47
C SER A 11 20.96 4.25 7.35
N GLU A 12 20.19 3.18 7.15
CA GLU A 12 19.18 2.93 6.11
C GLU A 12 17.98 3.91 6.06
N ASP A 13 17.99 5.01 6.81
CA ASP A 13 16.84 5.92 7.00
C ASP A 13 16.76 7.09 5.98
N PHE A 14 17.68 7.19 5.02
CA PHE A 14 17.70 8.27 4.01
C PHE A 14 17.13 7.87 2.63
N LYS A 15 16.04 7.08 2.58
CA LYS A 15 15.31 6.79 1.32
C LYS A 15 14.23 7.81 0.94
N GLU A 16 14.22 9.01 1.53
CA GLU A 16 13.31 10.09 1.12
C GLU A 16 14.01 11.19 0.32
N THR A 17 13.74 11.16 -0.99
CA THR A 17 13.77 12.28 -1.96
C THR A 17 14.98 13.21 -1.93
N ILE A 18 16.07 12.80 -2.59
CA ILE A 18 17.16 13.70 -2.99
C ILE A 18 16.77 14.36 -4.32
N LEU A 19 16.61 15.69 -4.31
CA LEU A 19 16.33 16.50 -5.50
C LEU A 19 17.67 16.88 -6.16
N ILE A 20 18.04 16.18 -7.24
CA ILE A 20 19.26 16.46 -8.01
C ILE A 20 18.93 17.50 -9.09
N PRO A 21 19.50 18.73 -9.06
CA PRO A 21 19.36 19.67 -10.16
C PRO A 21 20.24 19.22 -11.34
N ASN A 22 19.64 19.05 -12.51
CA ASN A 22 20.34 18.69 -13.74
C ASN A 22 21.01 19.96 -14.34
N PRO A 23 22.33 20.02 -14.55
CA PRO A 23 22.99 21.28 -14.92
C PRO A 23 23.01 21.57 -16.43
N ASP A 24 22.41 20.74 -17.30
CA ASP A 24 22.54 20.96 -18.76
C ASP A 24 21.25 20.73 -19.57
N GLY A 25 20.24 21.56 -19.29
CA GLY A 25 18.97 21.58 -20.01
C GLY A 25 18.68 22.94 -20.65
N ARG A 26 19.55 23.43 -21.53
CA ARG A 26 19.27 24.63 -22.34
C ARG A 26 18.15 24.33 -23.37
N THR A 27 16.90 24.58 -23.00
CA THR A 27 15.83 24.78 -23.98
C THR A 27 15.82 26.24 -24.42
N ARG A 28 16.06 26.42 -25.72
CA ARG A 28 16.16 27.70 -26.42
C ARG A 28 14.80 28.39 -26.42
N ILE A 29 14.61 29.41 -25.58
CA ILE A 29 13.44 30.29 -25.63
C ILE A 29 13.55 31.12 -26.91
N THR A 30 12.62 30.93 -27.83
CA THR A 30 12.45 31.75 -29.02
C THR A 30 12.05 33.17 -28.61
N ASN A 31 12.79 34.16 -29.11
CA ASN A 31 12.56 35.58 -28.87
C ASN A 31 11.16 36.00 -29.37
N HIS A 32 10.20 36.17 -28.46
CA HIS A 32 9.10 37.08 -28.70
C HIS A 32 9.60 38.50 -28.40
N SER A 33 9.65 39.33 -29.44
CA SER A 33 10.08 40.72 -29.42
C SER A 33 9.17 41.58 -28.53
N ILE A 34 9.56 41.76 -27.27
CA ILE A 34 9.03 42.83 -26.42
C ILE A 34 9.57 44.15 -26.98
N LYS A 35 8.70 44.88 -27.67
CA LYS A 35 8.98 46.23 -28.16
C LYS A 35 9.26 47.12 -26.94
N ARG A 36 10.53 47.41 -26.68
CA ARG A 36 10.98 48.36 -25.66
C ARG A 36 10.32 49.70 -25.94
N ARG A 37 9.41 50.11 -25.06
CA ARG A 37 8.85 51.47 -25.06
C ARG A 37 9.97 52.40 -24.58
N THR A 38 10.50 53.19 -25.50
CA THR A 38 11.44 54.28 -25.19
C THR A 38 10.70 55.32 -24.36
N ILE A 39 11.17 55.59 -23.15
CA ILE A 39 10.72 56.71 -22.33
C ILE A 39 11.37 57.95 -22.92
N ASP A 40 10.54 58.79 -23.55
CA ASP A 40 10.92 60.11 -24.04
C ASP A 40 11.15 61.04 -22.85
N SER A 41 12.33 61.65 -22.80
CA SER A 41 12.72 62.65 -21.82
C SER A 41 12.30 64.02 -22.33
N SER A 42 11.09 64.45 -21.97
CA SER A 42 10.73 65.87 -21.90
C SER A 42 9.74 66.14 -20.75
N PRO A 43 9.92 67.23 -19.99
CA PRO A 43 9.27 67.43 -18.71
C PRO A 43 7.83 67.93 -18.91
N GLY A 44 6.89 66.98 -18.95
CA GLY A 44 5.46 67.26 -18.85
C GLY A 44 5.05 67.36 -17.38
N ASN A 45 4.84 68.59 -16.92
CA ASN A 45 4.13 68.91 -15.68
C ASN A 45 2.90 68.02 -15.50
N ASN A 46 2.91 67.16 -14.49
CA ASN A 46 1.74 66.66 -13.76
C ASN A 46 2.21 66.06 -12.44
N SER A 47 2.82 66.90 -11.61
CA SER A 47 2.97 66.66 -10.19
C SER A 47 1.65 66.98 -9.50
N THR A 48 0.88 65.96 -9.12
CA THR A 48 0.19 65.80 -7.82
C THR A 48 -0.83 64.64 -7.92
N ASP A 49 -0.94 63.86 -6.85
CA ASP A 49 -2.05 62.93 -6.53
C ASP A 49 -2.07 61.44 -6.94
N ALA A 50 -1.07 60.89 -7.63
CA ALA A 50 -1.13 59.46 -8.02
C ALA A 50 -0.40 58.46 -7.09
N GLY A 51 0.31 58.93 -6.04
CA GLY A 51 1.15 58.07 -5.19
C GLY A 51 0.54 57.62 -3.85
N ASP A 52 -0.59 58.20 -3.44
CA ASP A 52 -1.11 58.06 -2.06
C ASP A 52 -2.18 56.94 -1.90
N SER A 53 -2.60 56.30 -3.01
CA SER A 53 -3.78 55.43 -3.04
C SER A 53 -3.47 53.92 -3.06
N ALA A 54 -2.21 53.51 -3.25
CA ALA A 54 -1.88 52.12 -3.59
C ALA A 54 -1.54 51.19 -2.41
N ILE A 55 -1.53 51.68 -1.16
CA ILE A 55 -1.26 50.84 0.04
C ILE A 55 -2.24 51.18 1.17
N SER A 56 -3.54 51.26 0.85
CA SER A 56 -4.60 51.41 1.86
C SER A 56 -5.42 50.14 2.06
N SER A 57 -4.91 48.98 1.63
CA SER A 57 -5.58 47.67 1.75
C SER A 57 -5.01 46.85 2.90
N GLY A 58 -5.43 47.17 4.12
CA GLY A 58 -5.27 46.30 5.29
C GLY A 58 -6.63 46.06 5.94
N LEU A 59 -6.82 44.92 6.60
CA LEU A 59 -8.07 44.60 7.34
C LEU A 59 -8.42 45.67 8.38
N ASN A 60 -7.39 46.37 8.89
CA ASN A 60 -7.53 47.48 9.81
C ASN A 60 -7.13 48.81 9.14
N PRO A 61 -8.06 49.77 9.00
CA PRO A 61 -7.81 51.04 8.31
C PRO A 61 -6.86 51.97 9.07
N ILE A 62 -6.78 51.84 10.40
CA ILE A 62 -5.90 52.66 11.24
C ILE A 62 -4.45 52.26 11.01
N ILE A 63 -4.18 50.95 11.00
CA ILE A 63 -2.85 50.40 10.71
C ILE A 63 -2.43 50.76 9.28
N ALA A 64 -3.33 50.62 8.30
CA ALA A 64 -3.05 50.99 6.92
C ALA A 64 -2.59 52.47 6.80
N THR A 65 -3.20 53.36 7.58
CA THR A 65 -2.82 54.77 7.63
C THR A 65 -1.48 55.00 8.35
N ALA A 66 -1.17 54.19 9.37
CA ALA A 66 0.07 54.27 10.15
C ALA A 66 1.29 53.63 9.48
N ASN A 67 1.10 52.76 8.48
CA ASN A 67 2.16 51.97 7.84
C ASN A 67 3.42 52.76 7.44
N PRO A 68 3.33 53.95 6.81
CA PRO A 68 4.52 54.71 6.48
C PRO A 68 5.39 55.01 7.71
N LEU A 69 4.77 55.44 8.81
CA LEU A 69 5.46 55.75 10.07
C LEU A 69 6.04 54.49 10.73
N LEU A 70 5.30 53.38 10.72
CA LEU A 70 5.77 52.10 11.26
C LEU A 70 7.00 51.57 10.52
N ASN A 71 7.03 51.72 9.18
CA ASN A 71 8.18 51.32 8.36
C ASN A 71 9.41 52.18 8.67
N ILE A 72 9.23 53.50 8.80
CA ILE A 72 10.32 54.42 9.17
C ILE A 72 10.87 54.09 10.56
N ALA A 73 10.01 53.72 11.52
CA ALA A 73 10.43 53.38 12.87
C ALA A 73 11.46 52.24 12.92
N ILE A 74 11.30 51.24 12.05
CA ILE A 74 12.25 50.12 11.92
C ILE A 74 13.59 50.63 11.37
N SER A 75 13.57 51.51 10.36
CA SER A 75 14.79 52.13 9.82
C SER A 75 15.52 52.99 10.85
N ILE A 76 14.79 53.78 11.66
CA ILE A 76 15.36 54.60 12.72
C ILE A 76 16.12 53.74 13.73
N ARG A 77 15.51 52.65 14.21
CA ARG A 77 16.11 51.78 15.22
C ARG A 77 17.43 51.15 14.77
N ASN A 78 17.59 50.93 13.46
CA ASN A 78 18.80 50.35 12.87
C ASN A 78 19.84 51.42 12.43
N THR A 79 19.55 52.71 12.63
CA THR A 79 20.43 53.81 12.21
C THR A 79 21.45 54.13 13.30
N ILE A 80 22.74 53.97 12.99
CA ILE A 80 23.85 54.16 13.93
C ILE A 80 24.27 55.64 14.03
N GLU A 81 24.26 56.37 12.91
CA GLU A 81 24.63 57.78 12.85
C GLU A 81 23.62 58.57 12.02
N LEU A 82 23.28 59.78 12.48
CA LEU A 82 22.38 60.69 11.78
C LEU A 82 23.00 62.09 11.71
N THR A 83 23.11 62.63 10.50
CA THR A 83 23.71 63.94 10.24
C THR A 83 22.81 65.10 10.68
N ASP A 84 21.48 64.95 10.56
CA ASP A 84 20.51 65.98 10.94
C ASP A 84 19.28 65.37 11.61
N SER A 85 19.19 65.54 12.93
CA SER A 85 18.05 65.10 13.74
C SER A 85 16.82 65.99 13.59
N SER A 86 17.02 67.26 13.20
CA SER A 86 15.92 68.23 13.08
C SER A 86 15.07 67.96 11.84
N ALA A 87 15.70 67.63 10.71
CA ALA A 87 15.01 67.23 9.48
C ALA A 87 14.19 65.94 9.67
N LEU A 88 14.74 64.94 10.38
CA LEU A 88 14.00 63.72 10.70
C LEU A 88 12.78 64.03 11.56
N ARG A 89 12.92 64.90 12.56
CA ARG A 89 11.80 65.32 13.39
C ARG A 89 10.71 65.99 12.59
N GLU A 90 11.05 66.98 11.77
CA GLU A 90 10.08 67.68 10.92
C GLU A 90 9.34 66.68 10.01
N TYR A 91 10.05 65.70 9.46
CA TYR A 91 9.46 64.65 8.66
C TYR A 91 8.46 63.78 9.45
N LEU A 92 8.81 63.37 10.68
CA LEU A 92 7.90 62.61 11.55
C LEU A 92 6.70 63.45 12.00
N GLU A 93 6.89 64.73 12.31
CA GLU A 93 5.81 65.66 12.66
C GLU A 93 4.81 65.81 11.51
N GLN A 94 5.30 66.03 10.29
CA GLN A 94 4.46 66.06 9.09
C GLN A 94 3.76 64.72 8.86
N GLY A 95 4.44 63.60 9.11
CA GLY A 95 3.87 62.26 9.02
C GLY A 95 2.72 62.04 10.01
N ILE A 96 2.89 62.41 11.28
CA ILE A 96 1.84 62.35 12.32
C ILE A 96 0.69 63.30 11.99
N ALA A 97 0.96 64.51 11.49
CA ALA A 97 -0.08 65.44 11.06
C ALA A 97 -0.92 64.87 9.90
N LYS A 98 -0.27 64.25 8.91
CA LYS A 98 -0.94 63.54 7.81
C LYS A 98 -1.77 62.36 8.31
N PHE A 99 -1.23 61.57 9.24
CA PHE A 99 -1.94 60.46 9.87
C PHE A 99 -3.23 60.92 10.56
N ARG A 100 -3.15 61.96 11.41
CA ARG A 100 -4.31 62.53 12.10
C ARG A 100 -5.35 63.08 11.12
N LYS A 101 -4.91 63.76 10.05
CA LYS A 101 -5.79 64.27 8.99
C LYS A 101 -6.51 63.13 8.27
N LYS A 102 -5.80 62.04 7.92
CA LYS A 102 -6.38 60.85 7.29
C LYS A 102 -7.40 60.16 8.20
N LEU A 103 -7.12 59.97 9.49
CA LEU A 103 -8.11 59.41 10.43
C LEU A 103 -9.37 60.27 10.59
N LYS A 104 -9.20 61.59 10.61
CA LYS A 104 -10.34 62.52 10.62
C LYS A 104 -11.18 62.41 9.36
N ALA A 105 -10.55 62.23 8.20
CA ALA A 105 -11.25 62.03 6.92
C ALA A 105 -12.01 60.68 6.88
N VAL A 106 -11.52 59.65 7.57
CA VAL A 106 -12.21 58.36 7.77
C VAL A 106 -13.40 58.48 8.74
N GLY A 107 -13.61 59.64 9.38
CA GLY A 107 -14.75 59.90 10.26
C GLY A 107 -14.56 59.46 11.70
N ARG A 108 -13.30 59.25 12.16
CA ARG A 108 -13.01 58.89 13.55
C ARG A 108 -13.14 60.08 14.50
N SER A 109 -13.53 59.80 15.73
CA SER A 109 -13.68 60.80 16.79
C SER A 109 -12.35 61.42 17.19
N THR A 110 -12.40 62.59 17.83
CA THR A 110 -11.17 63.29 18.26
C THR A 110 -10.44 62.53 19.36
N GLU A 111 -11.16 61.81 20.22
CA GLU A 111 -10.59 60.95 21.26
C GLU A 111 -9.83 59.77 20.65
N GLU A 112 -10.45 59.06 19.70
CA GLU A 112 -9.84 57.96 18.94
C GLU A 112 -8.56 58.39 18.19
N ILE A 113 -8.60 59.56 17.55
CA ILE A 113 -7.42 60.13 16.86
C ILE A 113 -6.31 60.40 17.87
N THR A 114 -6.66 60.92 19.04
CA THR A 114 -5.70 61.23 20.12
C THR A 114 -5.06 59.95 20.65
N ILE A 115 -5.84 58.89 20.89
CA ILE A 115 -5.35 57.58 21.32
C ILE A 115 -4.35 57.00 20.30
N ALA A 116 -4.71 56.98 19.02
CA ALA A 116 -3.85 56.41 17.98
C ALA A 116 -2.58 57.24 17.76
N SER A 117 -2.68 58.57 17.72
CA SER A 117 -1.49 59.43 17.56
C SER A 117 -0.59 59.38 18.79
N TYR A 118 -1.16 59.26 19.99
CA TYR A 118 -0.40 59.12 21.23
C TYR A 118 0.45 57.86 21.22
N ALA A 119 -0.15 56.73 20.85
CA ALA A 119 0.53 55.45 20.74
C ALA A 119 1.70 55.52 19.74
N LEU A 120 1.49 56.12 18.57
CA LEU A 120 2.52 56.28 17.55
C LEU A 120 3.64 57.23 17.98
N CYS A 121 3.31 58.39 18.56
CA CYS A 121 4.32 59.32 19.06
C CYS A 121 5.19 58.67 20.15
N SER A 122 4.55 57.99 21.12
CA SER A 122 5.26 57.28 22.19
C SER A 122 6.22 56.22 21.62
N PHE A 123 5.75 55.46 20.63
CA PHE A 123 6.57 54.43 19.98
C PHE A 123 7.74 55.02 19.17
N LEU A 124 7.49 56.06 18.38
CA LEU A 124 8.53 56.70 17.56
C LEU A 124 9.59 57.37 18.42
N ASP A 125 9.18 58.07 19.49
CA ASP A 125 10.10 58.70 20.43
C ASP A 125 10.98 57.64 21.14
N GLU A 126 10.42 56.49 21.52
CA GLU A 126 11.20 55.40 22.10
C GLU A 126 12.15 54.76 21.08
N CYS A 127 11.74 54.60 19.83
CA CYS A 127 12.61 54.13 18.75
C CYS A 127 13.82 55.06 18.59
N VAL A 128 13.63 56.38 18.61
CA VAL A 128 14.74 57.33 18.57
C VAL A 128 15.58 57.25 19.84
N ALA A 129 14.97 57.22 21.02
CA ALA A 129 15.68 57.12 22.30
C ALA A 129 16.52 55.84 22.43
N SER A 130 16.14 54.76 21.75
CA SER A 130 16.90 53.51 21.71
C SER A 130 18.17 53.58 20.85
N THR A 131 18.37 54.66 20.07
CA THR A 131 19.57 54.85 19.24
C THR A 131 20.69 55.60 19.98
N PRO A 132 21.97 55.41 19.59
CA PRO A 132 23.09 56.11 20.23
C PRO A 132 23.04 57.65 20.12
N TRP A 133 22.32 58.19 19.15
CA TRP A 133 22.21 59.63 18.88
C TRP A 133 20.91 60.27 19.43
N GLY A 134 19.96 59.47 19.91
CA GLY A 134 18.65 59.94 20.40
C GLY A 134 18.72 60.84 21.65
N ASP A 135 19.71 60.63 22.51
CA ASP A 135 19.78 61.28 23.82
C ASP A 135 20.26 62.75 23.78
N ARG A 136 20.69 63.26 22.62
CA ARG A 136 21.34 64.59 22.51
C ARG A 136 20.33 65.75 22.52
N GLU A 137 19.47 65.81 21.50
CA GLU A 137 18.56 66.93 21.27
C GLU A 137 17.09 66.51 21.13
N TRP A 138 16.82 65.22 20.94
CA TRP A 138 15.45 64.72 20.74
C TRP A 138 14.58 64.85 21.99
N GLY A 139 15.14 64.54 23.17
CA GLY A 139 14.40 64.55 24.44
C GLY A 139 13.82 65.92 24.83
N LYS A 140 14.38 67.03 24.34
CA LYS A 140 13.87 68.39 24.63
C LYS A 140 12.61 68.75 23.83
N GLN A 141 12.43 68.13 22.67
CA GLN A 141 11.40 68.46 21.69
C GLN A 141 10.92 67.16 21.02
N SER A 142 10.44 66.22 21.84
CA SER A 142 9.91 64.95 21.37
C SER A 142 8.56 65.13 20.68
N LEU A 143 8.14 64.14 19.89
CA LEU A 143 6.85 64.16 19.21
C LEU A 143 5.71 64.19 20.23
N LEU A 144 5.87 63.48 21.35
CA LEU A 144 4.88 63.44 22.42
C LEU A 144 4.68 64.81 23.08
N ILE A 145 5.77 65.56 23.31
CA ILE A 145 5.70 66.93 23.86
C ILE A 145 4.98 67.85 22.86
N GLN A 146 5.33 67.75 21.58
CA GLN A 146 4.79 68.61 20.54
C GLN A 146 3.28 68.39 20.31
N PHE A 147 2.83 67.13 20.26
CA PHE A 147 1.44 66.81 19.94
C PHE A 147 0.52 66.63 21.14
N HIS A 148 1.04 66.14 22.27
CA HIS A 148 0.26 65.76 23.43
C HIS A 148 0.65 66.52 24.71
N LYS A 149 1.68 67.36 24.66
CA LYS A 149 2.20 68.14 25.82
C LYS A 149 2.63 67.25 26.98
N GLU A 150 3.08 66.03 26.67
CA GLU A 150 3.55 65.05 27.65
C GLU A 150 4.99 64.66 27.37
N THR A 151 5.76 64.42 28.44
CA THR A 151 7.20 64.11 28.35
C THR A 151 7.50 62.61 28.40
N PHE A 152 6.63 61.80 28.99
CA PHE A 152 6.87 60.37 29.18
C PHE A 152 5.65 59.52 28.83
N GLY A 153 5.68 58.87 27.66
CA GLY A 153 4.57 58.06 27.16
C GLY A 153 4.55 56.61 27.63
N GLY A 154 5.63 56.15 28.28
CA GLY A 154 5.86 54.73 28.57
C GLY A 154 4.86 54.10 29.54
N GLU A 155 4.20 54.86 30.41
CA GLU A 155 3.17 54.36 31.35
C GLU A 155 1.74 54.56 30.84
N ILE A 156 1.48 55.74 30.28
CA ILE A 156 0.16 56.11 29.77
C ILE A 156 -0.20 55.27 28.55
N PHE A 157 0.77 54.87 27.72
CA PHE A 157 0.56 53.91 26.64
C PHE A 157 -0.15 52.65 27.14
N PHE A 158 0.41 52.00 28.16
CA PHE A 158 -0.20 50.77 28.69
C PHE A 158 -1.51 51.06 29.43
N SER A 159 -1.63 52.21 30.10
CA SER A 159 -2.89 52.61 30.74
C SER A 159 -4.02 52.82 29.73
N ILE A 160 -3.70 53.32 28.54
CA ILE A 160 -4.63 53.42 27.41
C ILE A 160 -4.97 52.02 26.89
N LEU A 161 -3.97 51.16 26.71
CA LEU A 161 -4.19 49.79 26.23
C LEU A 161 -5.09 49.00 27.18
N ASP A 162 -4.85 49.08 28.49
CA ASP A 162 -5.66 48.46 29.54
C ASP A 162 -7.10 49.02 29.57
N LYS A 163 -7.30 50.29 29.18
CA LYS A 163 -8.66 50.85 29.03
C LYS A 163 -9.37 50.30 27.79
N LEU A 164 -8.65 50.16 26.67
CA LEU A 164 -9.21 49.66 25.41
C LEU A 164 -9.60 48.19 25.50
N THR A 165 -8.82 47.38 26.23
CA THR A 165 -9.09 45.95 26.42
C THR A 165 -10.37 45.66 27.21
N ASN A 166 -10.91 46.62 27.95
CA ASN A 166 -12.22 46.47 28.62
C ASN A 166 -13.36 46.25 27.60
N ASN A 167 -13.30 46.92 26.44
CA ASN A 167 -14.28 46.78 25.35
C ASN A 167 -13.54 46.39 24.06
N PRO A 168 -13.05 45.13 23.95
CA PRO A 168 -12.10 44.76 22.91
C PRO A 168 -12.73 44.68 21.52
N LYS A 169 -14.05 44.47 21.42
CA LYS A 169 -14.77 44.42 20.13
C LYS A 169 -14.86 45.78 19.44
N GLU A 170 -15.09 46.84 20.21
CA GLU A 170 -15.22 48.21 19.69
C GLU A 170 -13.84 48.81 19.38
N ASN A 171 -12.86 48.50 20.25
CA ASN A 171 -11.52 49.10 20.21
C ASN A 171 -10.48 48.23 19.50
N ILE A 172 -10.90 47.16 18.81
CA ILE A 172 -9.99 46.17 18.23
C ILE A 172 -8.94 46.80 17.31
N ASP A 173 -9.34 47.81 16.54
CA ASP A 173 -8.44 48.45 15.57
C ASP A 173 -7.26 49.17 16.27
N TYR A 174 -7.49 49.74 17.45
CA TYR A 174 -6.48 50.44 18.24
C TYR A 174 -5.61 49.46 19.03
N ILE A 175 -6.22 48.41 19.57
CA ILE A 175 -5.50 47.32 20.27
C ILE A 175 -4.51 46.67 19.30
N GLU A 176 -4.90 46.41 18.06
CA GLU A 176 -4.00 45.86 17.03
C GLU A 176 -2.84 46.82 16.69
N LEU A 177 -3.10 48.12 16.55
CA LEU A 177 -2.05 49.12 16.32
C LEU A 177 -1.02 49.11 17.46
N MET A 178 -1.49 49.13 18.71
CA MET A 178 -0.64 49.13 19.89
C MET A 178 0.11 47.79 20.05
N TYR A 179 -0.53 46.68 19.72
CA TYR A 179 0.10 45.35 19.68
C TYR A 179 1.23 45.28 18.63
N ILE A 180 1.06 45.92 17.47
CA ILE A 180 2.13 46.05 16.47
C ILE A 180 3.30 46.86 17.06
N CYS A 181 3.03 48.00 17.71
CA CYS A 181 4.10 48.77 18.39
C CYS A 181 4.87 47.91 19.40
N LEU A 182 4.17 47.13 20.24
CA LEU A 182 4.79 46.19 21.18
C LEU A 182 5.63 45.11 20.46
N THR A 183 5.15 44.62 19.32
CA THR A 183 5.85 43.59 18.53
C THR A 183 7.07 44.13 17.80
N LEU A 184 7.04 45.41 17.39
CA LEU A 184 8.18 46.12 16.85
C LEU A 184 9.19 46.56 17.93
N GLY A 185 8.93 46.21 19.20
CA GLY A 185 9.86 46.37 20.30
C GLY A 185 9.66 47.65 21.10
N PHE A 186 8.43 48.13 21.23
CA PHE A 186 8.06 49.09 22.28
C PHE A 186 8.10 48.41 23.66
N THR A 187 8.75 49.04 24.61
CA THR A 187 9.03 48.55 25.96
C THR A 187 8.37 49.42 27.03
N GLY A 188 8.38 50.74 26.88
CA GLY A 188 7.82 51.70 27.82
C GLY A 188 8.24 51.44 29.27
N ARG A 189 7.26 51.43 30.20
CA ARG A 189 7.50 51.18 31.64
C ARG A 189 8.25 49.88 31.96
N TYR A 190 8.24 48.89 31.07
CA TYR A 190 8.90 47.60 31.29
C TYR A 190 10.40 47.62 31.00
N ALA A 191 10.94 48.68 30.40
CA ALA A 191 12.39 48.81 30.16
C ALA A 191 13.19 48.86 31.46
N VAL A 192 12.62 49.43 32.52
CA VAL A 192 13.29 49.71 33.81
C VAL A 192 12.90 48.74 34.93
N MET A 193 11.89 47.88 34.70
CA MET A 193 11.40 46.95 35.72
C MET A 193 12.24 45.67 35.81
N ASN A 194 12.37 45.15 37.03
CA ASN A 194 12.91 43.80 37.26
C ASN A 194 12.04 42.75 36.54
N GLU A 195 12.70 41.90 35.75
CA GLU A 195 12.05 40.92 34.86
C GLU A 195 11.05 41.56 33.87
N GLY A 196 11.26 42.83 33.50
CA GLY A 196 10.36 43.58 32.63
C GLY A 196 10.14 42.91 31.27
N THR A 197 11.17 42.30 30.68
CA THR A 197 11.07 41.58 29.39
C THR A 197 10.16 40.34 29.47
N LYS A 198 10.19 39.61 30.59
CA LYS A 198 9.29 38.46 30.81
C LYS A 198 7.84 38.94 30.95
N LYS A 199 7.62 39.98 31.76
CA LYS A 199 6.29 40.58 31.96
C LYS A 199 5.73 41.17 30.66
N LEU A 200 6.57 41.84 29.88
CA LEU A 200 6.19 42.40 28.58
C LEU A 200 5.83 41.30 27.58
N THR A 201 6.60 40.21 27.54
CA THR A 201 6.28 39.05 26.70
C THR A 201 4.95 38.42 27.09
N ALA A 202 4.71 38.20 28.39
CA ALA A 202 3.43 37.68 28.89
C ALA A 202 2.26 38.61 28.54
N TYR A 203 2.44 39.92 28.73
CA TYR A 203 1.44 40.93 28.37
C TYR A 203 1.15 40.96 26.86
N ARG A 204 2.17 40.82 26.01
CA ARG A 204 1.99 40.69 24.56
C ARG A 204 1.16 39.47 24.18
N GLU A 205 1.39 38.34 24.85
CA GLU A 205 0.62 37.11 24.62
C GLU A 205 -0.85 37.27 25.03
N GLU A 206 -1.11 37.90 26.17
CA GLU A 206 -2.47 38.25 26.63
C GLU A 206 -3.22 39.11 25.60
N ILE A 207 -2.58 40.18 25.10
CA ILE A 207 -3.17 41.05 24.08
C ILE A 207 -3.39 40.29 22.77
N ALA A 208 -2.44 39.44 22.35
CA ALA A 208 -2.60 38.62 21.16
C ALA A 208 -3.80 37.67 21.26
N ASP A 209 -4.04 37.09 22.44
CA ASP A 209 -5.20 36.24 22.68
C ASP A 209 -6.52 37.00 22.65
N ILE A 210 -6.56 38.24 23.17
CA ILE A 210 -7.73 39.11 23.05
C ILE A 210 -8.03 39.39 21.56
N ILE A 211 -7.01 39.71 20.77
CA ILE A 211 -7.17 39.97 19.33
C ILE A 211 -7.69 38.70 18.62
N ARG A 212 -7.10 37.53 18.87
CA ARG A 212 -7.53 36.24 18.30
C ARG A 212 -8.97 35.90 18.68
N LYS A 213 -9.39 36.17 19.92
CA LYS A 213 -10.78 35.92 20.37
C LYS A 213 -11.79 36.80 19.65
N VAL A 214 -11.43 38.04 19.32
CA VAL A 214 -12.34 38.98 18.64
C VAL A 214 -12.37 38.79 17.13
N ARG A 215 -11.20 38.64 16.49
CA ARG A 215 -11.08 38.52 15.03
C ARG A 215 -11.23 37.09 14.51
N GLY A 216 -11.13 36.09 15.38
CA GLY A 216 -11.02 34.68 15.00
C GLY A 216 -9.57 34.26 14.76
N GLN A 217 -9.36 32.97 14.53
CA GLN A 217 -8.07 32.45 14.09
C GLN A 217 -7.89 32.88 12.63
N TYR A 218 -6.86 33.69 12.33
CA TYR A 218 -6.51 34.01 10.95
C TYR A 218 -6.25 32.70 10.20
N GLU A 219 -6.99 32.42 9.14
CA GLU A 219 -6.77 31.27 8.28
C GLU A 219 -5.33 31.34 7.78
N ARG A 220 -4.50 30.43 8.30
CA ARG A 220 -3.03 30.41 8.07
C ARG A 220 -2.67 29.97 6.66
N ASP A 221 -3.68 29.72 5.85
CA ASP A 221 -3.58 29.18 4.52
C ASP A 221 -3.15 30.29 3.58
N LEU A 222 -1.86 30.31 3.25
CA LEU A 222 -1.20 31.28 2.36
C LEU A 222 -1.82 31.36 0.95
N SER A 223 -2.73 30.44 0.61
CA SER A 223 -3.57 30.54 -0.58
C SER A 223 -5.00 30.16 -0.25
N LEU A 224 -5.96 30.96 -0.77
CA LEU A 224 -7.41 30.73 -0.66
C LEU A 224 -7.84 29.33 -1.15
N HIS A 225 -7.02 28.68 -1.98
CA HIS A 225 -7.24 27.34 -2.51
C HIS A 225 -5.97 26.49 -2.38
N TRP A 226 -5.35 26.48 -1.19
CA TRP A 226 -4.15 25.65 -0.96
C TRP A 226 -4.43 24.16 -1.03
N LYS A 227 -5.71 23.77 -0.84
CA LYS A 227 -6.13 22.40 -1.12
C LYS A 227 -5.82 22.18 -2.60
N PRO A 228 -4.87 21.30 -2.93
CA PRO A 228 -4.66 20.97 -4.33
C PRO A 228 -6.02 20.55 -4.87
N ASP A 229 -6.39 21.00 -6.07
CA ASP A 229 -7.40 20.28 -6.84
C ASP A 229 -7.03 18.81 -6.65
N PRO A 230 -7.92 17.98 -6.08
CA PRO A 230 -7.59 16.61 -5.81
C PRO A 230 -7.19 16.05 -7.17
N VAL A 231 -5.88 15.92 -7.39
CA VAL A 231 -5.35 15.23 -8.54
C VAL A 231 -5.78 13.83 -8.23
N SER A 232 -6.99 13.50 -8.70
CA SER A 232 -7.44 12.14 -8.83
C SER A 232 -6.44 11.58 -9.81
N ARG A 233 -5.32 11.10 -9.26
CA ARG A 233 -4.60 9.99 -9.83
C ARG A 233 -5.63 8.88 -9.77
N THR A 234 -6.58 8.92 -10.71
CA THR A 234 -7.32 7.75 -11.12
C THR A 234 -6.20 6.83 -11.51
N ASN A 235 -5.88 5.93 -10.60
CA ASN A 235 -4.95 4.87 -10.87
C ASN A 235 -5.71 4.04 -11.92
N LYS A 236 -5.61 4.43 -13.20
CA LYS A 236 -6.35 3.79 -14.30
C LYS A 236 -5.85 2.35 -14.49
N PHE A 237 -4.81 1.98 -13.76
CA PHE A 237 -4.38 0.62 -13.51
C PHE A 237 -4.66 0.20 -12.06
N GLN A 238 -5.92 0.33 -11.64
CA GLN A 238 -6.42 -0.47 -10.53
C GLN A 238 -6.31 -1.95 -10.95
N LEU A 239 -5.38 -2.68 -10.36
CA LEU A 239 -5.13 -4.13 -10.52
C LEU A 239 -6.37 -5.03 -10.31
N THR A 240 -7.53 -4.44 -10.03
CA THR A 240 -8.84 -5.10 -9.94
C THR A 240 -9.20 -5.95 -11.16
N SER A 241 -8.66 -5.66 -12.35
CA SER A 241 -9.00 -6.41 -13.56
C SER A 241 -8.07 -7.62 -13.83
N LEU A 242 -6.86 -7.64 -13.27
CA LEU A 242 -5.86 -8.65 -13.62
C LEU A 242 -6.28 -10.06 -13.15
N TRP A 243 -6.88 -10.17 -11.96
CA TRP A 243 -7.43 -11.43 -11.45
C TRP A 243 -8.66 -11.92 -12.22
N VAL A 244 -9.45 -11.02 -12.79
CA VAL A 244 -10.62 -11.38 -13.62
C VAL A 244 -10.15 -11.95 -14.95
N PHE A 245 -9.16 -11.31 -15.58
CA PHE A 245 -8.57 -11.83 -16.82
C PHE A 245 -7.86 -13.17 -16.62
N THR A 246 -7.12 -13.36 -15.52
CA THR A 246 -6.47 -14.65 -15.25
C THR A 246 -7.48 -15.75 -14.93
N SER A 247 -8.54 -15.44 -14.17
CA SER A 247 -9.63 -16.38 -13.89
C SER A 247 -10.39 -16.77 -15.17
N LEU A 248 -10.72 -15.81 -16.02
CA LEU A 248 -11.41 -16.06 -17.29
C LEU A 248 -10.55 -16.88 -18.25
N CYS A 249 -9.26 -16.55 -18.38
CA CYS A 249 -8.32 -17.31 -19.21
C CYS A 249 -8.14 -18.74 -18.69
N GLY A 250 -8.05 -18.92 -17.37
CA GLY A 250 -8.00 -20.24 -16.73
C GLY A 250 -9.26 -21.08 -16.98
N LEU A 251 -10.44 -20.47 -16.91
CA LEU A 251 -11.71 -21.16 -17.18
C LEU A 251 -11.80 -21.60 -18.64
N ILE A 252 -11.39 -20.75 -19.60
CA ILE A 252 -11.35 -21.09 -21.03
C ILE A 252 -10.38 -22.25 -21.28
N LEU A 253 -9.18 -22.22 -20.69
CA LEU A 253 -8.19 -23.30 -20.80
C LEU A 253 -8.73 -24.62 -20.24
N LEU A 254 -9.34 -24.59 -19.05
CA LEU A 254 -9.94 -25.76 -18.43
C LEU A 254 -11.06 -26.34 -19.29
N SER A 255 -11.95 -25.48 -19.81
CA SER A 255 -13.04 -25.91 -20.69
C SER A 255 -12.51 -26.52 -21.98
N THR A 256 -11.47 -25.95 -22.57
CA THR A 256 -10.85 -26.47 -23.80
C THR A 256 -10.20 -27.82 -23.54
N TYR A 257 -9.48 -27.96 -22.42
CA TYR A 257 -8.87 -29.22 -22.00
C TYR A 257 -9.92 -30.31 -21.79
N LEU A 258 -11.02 -30.01 -21.08
CA LEU A 258 -12.11 -30.96 -20.85
C LEU A 258 -12.77 -31.39 -22.16
N SER A 259 -13.05 -30.45 -23.07
CA SER A 259 -13.61 -30.75 -24.38
C SER A 259 -12.68 -31.64 -25.21
N PHE A 260 -11.39 -31.33 -25.28
CA PHE A 260 -10.44 -32.17 -26.00
C PHE A 260 -10.26 -33.54 -25.34
N SER A 261 -10.22 -33.61 -24.00
CA SER A 261 -10.15 -34.88 -23.29
C SER A 261 -11.38 -35.75 -23.55
N TYR A 262 -12.58 -35.16 -23.60
CA TYR A 262 -13.81 -35.86 -23.93
C TYR A 262 -13.80 -36.37 -25.38
N LEU A 263 -13.42 -35.52 -26.33
CA LEU A 263 -13.31 -35.88 -27.75
C LEU A 263 -12.26 -36.98 -27.99
N LEU A 264 -11.11 -36.91 -27.31
CA LEU A 264 -10.06 -37.92 -27.42
C LEU A 264 -10.54 -39.26 -26.86
N ASN A 265 -11.14 -39.28 -25.67
CA ASN A 265 -11.66 -40.52 -25.09
C ASN A 265 -12.74 -41.15 -25.97
N ALA A 266 -13.68 -40.35 -26.49
CA ALA A 266 -14.70 -40.85 -27.40
C ALA A 266 -14.12 -41.41 -28.72
N ALA A 267 -13.05 -40.78 -29.24
CA ALA A 267 -12.35 -41.28 -30.43
C ALA A 267 -11.51 -42.53 -30.14
N SER A 268 -10.87 -42.59 -28.96
CA SER A 268 -10.10 -43.75 -28.51
C SER A 268 -10.99 -44.96 -28.29
N ASP A 269 -12.19 -44.80 -27.71
CA ASP A 269 -13.13 -45.91 -27.49
C ASP A 269 -13.52 -46.59 -28.82
N ALA A 270 -13.66 -45.82 -29.91
CA ALA A 270 -13.92 -46.37 -31.24
C ALA A 270 -12.72 -47.19 -31.77
N VAL A 271 -11.50 -46.69 -31.58
CA VAL A 271 -10.27 -47.39 -32.00
C VAL A 271 -10.00 -48.63 -31.14
N PHE A 272 -10.24 -48.56 -29.83
CA PHE A 272 -10.12 -49.72 -28.93
C PHE A 272 -11.11 -50.82 -29.31
N LYS A 273 -12.33 -50.46 -29.72
CA LYS A 273 -13.31 -51.40 -30.24
C LYS A 273 -12.87 -52.07 -31.55
N ASP A 274 -12.15 -51.35 -32.41
CA ASP A 274 -11.61 -51.92 -33.65
C ASP A 274 -10.34 -52.76 -33.44
N ILE A 275 -9.59 -52.51 -32.35
CA ILE A 275 -8.40 -53.28 -31.96
C ILE A 275 -8.77 -54.50 -31.09
N GLU A 276 -10.00 -54.59 -30.57
CA GLU A 276 -10.55 -55.82 -30.01
C GLU A 276 -10.69 -56.87 -31.12
N ILE A 277 -9.59 -57.57 -31.40
CA ILE A 277 -9.58 -58.83 -32.12
C ILE A 277 -10.50 -59.76 -31.32
N PRO A 278 -11.60 -60.29 -31.88
CA PRO A 278 -12.35 -61.33 -31.22
C PRO A 278 -11.44 -62.54 -31.14
N VAL A 279 -10.82 -62.78 -29.98
CA VAL A 279 -10.24 -64.08 -29.67
C VAL A 279 -11.40 -65.05 -29.64
N ARG A 280 -11.60 -65.72 -30.77
CA ARG A 280 -12.52 -66.85 -30.89
C ARG A 280 -12.08 -67.84 -29.82
N THR A 281 -12.87 -67.96 -28.75
CA THR A 281 -12.67 -69.00 -27.75
C THR A 281 -13.18 -70.30 -28.35
N GLU A 282 -12.43 -70.85 -29.31
CA GLU A 282 -12.46 -72.29 -29.53
C GLU A 282 -11.87 -72.91 -28.26
N ALA A 283 -12.66 -73.76 -27.60
CA ALA A 283 -12.21 -74.51 -26.44
C ALA A 283 -10.94 -75.28 -26.85
N PRO A 284 -9.82 -75.13 -26.12
CA PRO A 284 -8.61 -75.88 -26.45
C PRO A 284 -8.90 -77.39 -26.34
N PRO A 285 -8.29 -78.22 -27.20
CA PRO A 285 -8.41 -79.67 -27.10
C PRO A 285 -7.95 -80.14 -25.72
N LEU A 286 -8.60 -81.18 -25.20
CA LEU A 286 -8.25 -81.83 -23.93
C LEU A 286 -6.83 -82.43 -24.05
N ILE A 287 -5.81 -81.68 -23.62
CA ILE A 287 -4.46 -82.21 -23.40
C ILE A 287 -4.45 -82.84 -21.99
N PRO A 288 -3.97 -84.08 -21.82
CA PRO A 288 -3.84 -84.73 -20.51
C PRO A 288 -2.92 -83.91 -19.59
N ILE A 289 -3.38 -83.70 -18.36
CA ILE A 289 -2.69 -82.96 -17.30
C ILE A 289 -1.40 -83.73 -16.94
N GLU A 290 -0.23 -83.19 -17.31
CA GLU A 290 1.02 -83.55 -16.68
C GLU A 290 1.19 -82.74 -15.37
N PRO A 291 1.63 -83.36 -14.27
CA PRO A 291 1.66 -82.72 -12.95
C PRO A 291 2.81 -81.72 -12.85
N GLN A 292 2.53 -80.44 -13.10
CA GLN A 292 3.43 -79.35 -12.74
C GLN A 292 2.99 -78.65 -11.43
N SER A 293 3.98 -78.54 -10.54
CA SER A 293 4.07 -78.12 -9.13
C SER A 293 2.95 -77.28 -8.48
N TRP A 294 2.27 -76.37 -9.19
CA TRP A 294 1.38 -75.38 -8.55
C TRP A 294 -0.01 -75.92 -8.24
N THR A 295 -0.53 -76.82 -9.07
CA THR A 295 -1.87 -77.41 -8.88
C THR A 295 -1.92 -78.30 -7.63
N TYR A 296 -0.79 -78.92 -7.26
CA TYR A 296 -0.65 -79.65 -6.00
C TYR A 296 -0.44 -78.71 -4.81
N PHE A 297 0.40 -77.68 -4.96
CA PHE A 297 0.71 -76.75 -3.87
C PHE A 297 -0.52 -75.93 -3.45
N LEU A 298 -1.33 -75.45 -4.39
CA LEU A 298 -2.52 -74.62 -4.13
C LEU A 298 -3.84 -75.43 -4.12
N ARG A 299 -3.77 -76.75 -3.94
CA ARG A 299 -4.94 -77.63 -4.04
C ARG A 299 -6.06 -77.26 -3.08
N GLU A 300 -5.72 -76.85 -1.86
CA GLU A 300 -6.67 -76.47 -0.81
C GLU A 300 -7.47 -75.20 -1.20
N GLU A 301 -6.80 -74.21 -1.80
CA GLU A 301 -7.43 -72.98 -2.28
C GLU A 301 -8.23 -73.17 -3.57
N ILE A 302 -7.82 -74.13 -4.42
CA ILE A 302 -8.53 -74.52 -5.63
C ILE A 302 -9.83 -75.25 -5.24
N GLU A 303 -9.79 -76.17 -4.27
CA GLU A 303 -10.98 -76.84 -3.73
C GLU A 303 -11.93 -75.85 -3.01
N ALA A 304 -11.38 -74.81 -2.37
CA ALA A 304 -12.15 -73.72 -1.77
C ALA A 304 -12.69 -72.69 -2.78
N GLY A 305 -12.37 -72.81 -4.08
CA GLY A 305 -12.86 -71.92 -5.14
C GLY A 305 -12.27 -70.49 -5.11
N LEU A 306 -11.16 -70.29 -4.39
CA LEU A 306 -10.55 -68.97 -4.19
C LEU A 306 -9.55 -68.61 -5.29
N VAL A 307 -8.95 -69.62 -5.94
CA VAL A 307 -7.90 -69.45 -6.94
C VAL A 307 -8.12 -70.42 -8.11
N PHE A 308 -7.96 -69.93 -9.33
CA PHE A 308 -7.93 -70.76 -10.54
C PHE A 308 -6.54 -70.72 -11.17
N VAL A 309 -5.91 -71.87 -11.39
CA VAL A 309 -4.58 -71.96 -12.02
C VAL A 309 -4.73 -72.49 -13.43
N ARG A 310 -4.18 -71.76 -14.40
CA ARG A 310 -4.05 -72.18 -15.80
C ARG A 310 -2.57 -72.27 -16.14
N ASN A 311 -2.12 -73.44 -16.56
CA ASN A 311 -0.76 -73.66 -17.04
C ASN A 311 -0.78 -73.77 -18.57
N GLU A 312 0.08 -73.01 -19.21
CA GLU A 312 0.40 -73.08 -20.64
C GLU A 312 1.92 -73.26 -20.78
N ASP A 313 2.40 -73.73 -21.94
CA ASP A 313 3.76 -74.24 -22.15
C ASP A 313 4.89 -73.34 -21.61
N ASN A 314 4.73 -72.01 -21.63
CA ASN A 314 5.71 -71.07 -21.08
C ASN A 314 5.12 -70.00 -20.13
N ARG A 315 3.87 -70.21 -19.69
CA ARG A 315 3.14 -69.22 -18.86
C ARG A 315 2.22 -69.90 -17.86
N SER A 316 2.36 -69.58 -16.59
CA SER A 316 1.44 -70.02 -15.53
C SER A 316 0.64 -68.82 -15.01
N THR A 317 -0.68 -68.85 -15.17
CA THR A 317 -1.59 -67.79 -14.72
C THR A 317 -2.39 -68.26 -13.51
N VAL A 318 -2.28 -67.53 -12.41
CA VAL A 318 -3.04 -67.72 -11.18
C VAL A 318 -4.08 -66.61 -11.10
N THR A 319 -5.36 -66.95 -11.22
CA THR A 319 -6.46 -65.99 -11.14
C THR A 319 -7.01 -65.97 -9.72
N LEU A 320 -6.89 -64.83 -9.06
CA LEU A 320 -7.48 -64.56 -7.76
C LEU A 320 -8.79 -63.80 -7.93
N ALA A 321 -9.88 -64.31 -7.35
CA ALA A 321 -11.16 -63.60 -7.36
C ALA A 321 -11.04 -62.27 -6.60
N GLY A 322 -11.48 -61.18 -7.22
CA GLY A 322 -11.40 -59.84 -6.63
C GLY A 322 -12.40 -59.62 -5.49
N ASP A 323 -13.52 -60.34 -5.53
CA ASP A 323 -14.50 -60.39 -4.45
C ASP A 323 -13.95 -61.18 -3.26
N GLY A 324 -13.73 -60.49 -2.13
CA GLY A 324 -13.09 -61.06 -0.95
C GLY A 324 -11.58 -60.81 -0.89
N SER A 325 -10.94 -60.42 -2.00
CA SER A 325 -9.50 -60.12 -2.03
C SER A 325 -9.16 -58.67 -1.73
N PHE A 326 -10.10 -57.75 -2.01
CA PHE A 326 -9.97 -56.32 -1.71
C PHE A 326 -11.25 -55.80 -1.08
N ALA A 327 -11.15 -54.78 -0.22
CA ALA A 327 -12.33 -54.08 0.27
C ALA A 327 -13.09 -53.38 -0.89
N PRO A 328 -14.43 -53.27 -0.84
CA PRO A 328 -15.21 -52.61 -1.88
C PRO A 328 -14.69 -51.20 -2.18
N GLY A 329 -14.47 -50.87 -3.46
CA GLY A 329 -13.95 -49.56 -3.89
C GLY A 329 -12.51 -49.24 -3.44
N SER A 330 -11.77 -50.21 -2.87
CA SER A 330 -10.40 -50.04 -2.40
C SER A 330 -9.40 -50.88 -3.21
N SER A 331 -8.14 -50.46 -3.16
CA SER A 331 -6.97 -51.23 -3.62
C SER A 331 -6.27 -51.98 -2.48
N SER A 332 -6.70 -51.79 -1.23
CA SER A 332 -6.13 -52.47 -0.06
C SER A 332 -6.51 -53.96 -0.04
N ILE A 333 -5.50 -54.81 0.13
CA ILE A 333 -5.64 -56.27 0.26
C ILE A 333 -6.42 -56.59 1.54
N SER A 334 -7.37 -57.52 1.46
CA SER A 334 -8.15 -57.97 2.62
C SER A 334 -7.33 -58.89 3.53
N GLU A 335 -7.62 -58.86 4.83
CA GLU A 335 -7.03 -59.79 5.80
C GLU A 335 -7.32 -61.27 5.44
N LYS A 336 -8.43 -61.55 4.75
CA LYS A 336 -8.78 -62.91 4.31
C LYS A 336 -7.94 -63.42 3.13
N SER A 337 -7.45 -62.53 2.27
CA SER A 337 -6.66 -62.90 1.08
C SER A 337 -5.16 -62.84 1.31
N ALA A 338 -4.71 -62.14 2.36
CA ALA A 338 -3.28 -62.07 2.70
C ALA A 338 -2.62 -63.46 2.87
N PRO A 339 -3.20 -64.45 3.58
CA PRO A 339 -2.60 -65.78 3.71
C PRO A 339 -2.44 -66.50 2.36
N VAL A 340 -3.46 -66.40 1.48
CA VAL A 340 -3.43 -66.99 0.14
C VAL A 340 -2.34 -66.35 -0.70
N LEU A 341 -2.23 -65.02 -0.68
CA LEU A 341 -1.16 -64.29 -1.37
C LEU A 341 0.23 -64.65 -0.83
N THR A 342 0.40 -64.87 0.48
CA THR A 342 1.67 -65.34 1.06
C THR A 342 2.05 -66.73 0.55
N ARG A 343 1.08 -67.65 0.41
CA ARG A 343 1.33 -68.97 -0.17
C ARG A 343 1.74 -68.87 -1.64
N ILE A 344 1.04 -68.05 -2.43
CA ILE A 344 1.40 -67.80 -3.83
C ILE A 344 2.80 -67.19 -3.93
N ALA A 345 3.13 -66.19 -3.11
CA ALA A 345 4.46 -65.60 -3.06
C ALA A 345 5.55 -66.64 -2.72
N THR A 346 5.27 -67.56 -1.80
CA THR A 346 6.20 -68.65 -1.44
C THR A 346 6.45 -69.59 -2.61
N ALA A 347 5.40 -69.98 -3.34
CA ALA A 347 5.54 -70.80 -4.56
C ALA A 347 6.32 -70.08 -5.67
N LEU A 348 6.14 -68.76 -5.81
CA LEU A 348 6.83 -67.94 -6.81
C LEU A 348 8.32 -67.75 -6.52
N LYS A 349 8.76 -67.87 -5.26
CA LYS A 349 10.18 -67.75 -4.89
C LYS A 349 11.04 -68.88 -5.46
N SER A 350 10.50 -70.09 -5.53
CA SER A 350 11.21 -71.28 -6.04
C SER A 350 11.22 -71.37 -7.56
N GLU A 351 10.56 -70.45 -8.26
CA GLU A 351 10.39 -70.46 -9.70
C GLU A 351 11.15 -69.29 -10.32
N GLU A 352 11.73 -69.49 -11.50
CA GLU A 352 12.44 -68.45 -12.26
C GLU A 352 11.50 -67.81 -13.30
N GLY A 353 11.77 -66.55 -13.68
CA GLY A 353 10.99 -65.82 -14.69
C GLY A 353 10.35 -64.51 -14.22
N GLN A 354 9.72 -63.80 -15.14
CA GLN A 354 9.06 -62.51 -14.90
C GLN A 354 7.63 -62.73 -14.42
N ILE A 355 7.21 -61.94 -13.43
CA ILE A 355 5.91 -62.04 -12.77
C ILE A 355 5.13 -60.77 -13.08
N LEU A 356 4.11 -60.91 -13.93
CA LEU A 356 3.19 -59.85 -14.31
C LEU A 356 1.89 -59.98 -13.51
N ILE A 357 1.49 -58.92 -12.83
CA ILE A 357 0.27 -58.86 -12.04
C ILE A 357 -0.71 -57.95 -12.78
N VAL A 358 -1.84 -58.51 -13.21
CA VAL A 358 -2.84 -57.81 -14.02
C VAL A 358 -4.13 -57.65 -13.22
N GLY A 359 -4.56 -56.42 -13.00
CA GLY A 359 -5.83 -56.12 -12.35
C GLY A 359 -6.96 -55.93 -13.36
N HIS A 360 -8.13 -56.53 -13.08
CA HIS A 360 -9.37 -56.35 -13.84
C HIS A 360 -10.50 -55.86 -12.92
N THR A 361 -11.44 -55.11 -13.50
CA THR A 361 -12.69 -54.63 -12.89
C THR A 361 -13.89 -55.13 -13.68
N ASP A 362 -15.10 -54.90 -13.16
CA ASP A 362 -16.31 -55.08 -13.95
C ASP A 362 -16.60 -53.84 -14.81
N ASN A 363 -17.70 -53.90 -15.56
CA ASN A 363 -18.17 -52.81 -16.42
C ASN A 363 -18.94 -51.71 -15.68
N GLN A 364 -18.97 -51.71 -14.34
CA GLN A 364 -19.63 -50.64 -13.58
C GLN A 364 -18.65 -49.48 -13.44
N PRO A 365 -19.00 -48.27 -13.89
CA PRO A 365 -18.08 -47.15 -13.86
C PRO A 365 -17.81 -46.71 -12.41
N ILE A 366 -16.56 -46.72 -11.98
CA ILE A 366 -16.16 -46.07 -10.73
C ILE A 366 -15.71 -44.62 -10.96
N ARG A 367 -16.26 -43.72 -10.15
CA ARG A 367 -15.78 -42.34 -10.01
C ARG A 367 -15.74 -41.98 -8.53
N SER A 368 -14.55 -41.94 -7.96
CA SER A 368 -14.33 -41.53 -6.58
C SER A 368 -13.18 -40.52 -6.50
N LEU A 369 -13.11 -39.79 -5.39
CA LEU A 369 -11.99 -38.88 -5.10
C LEU A 369 -10.62 -39.57 -5.19
N ARG A 370 -10.57 -40.89 -4.94
CA ARG A 370 -9.33 -41.68 -4.93
C ARG A 370 -9.03 -42.34 -6.28
N PHE A 371 -10.06 -42.72 -7.04
CA PHE A 371 -9.92 -43.42 -8.32
C PHE A 371 -10.83 -42.78 -9.38
N PRO A 372 -10.25 -42.03 -10.34
CA PRO A 372 -10.99 -41.35 -11.40
C PRO A 372 -11.63 -42.29 -12.44
N SER A 373 -11.11 -43.51 -12.60
CA SER A 373 -11.63 -44.51 -13.54
C SER A 373 -11.33 -45.95 -13.12
N ASN A 374 -12.03 -46.91 -13.74
CA ASN A 374 -11.84 -48.35 -13.56
C ASN A 374 -10.39 -48.79 -13.86
N TRP A 375 -9.76 -48.16 -14.85
CA TRP A 375 -8.34 -48.37 -15.15
C TRP A 375 -7.45 -48.04 -13.95
N HIS A 376 -7.64 -46.88 -13.32
CA HIS A 376 -6.88 -46.47 -12.14
C HIS A 376 -7.08 -47.42 -10.95
N LEU A 377 -8.33 -47.87 -10.71
CA LEU A 377 -8.61 -48.84 -9.66
C LEU A 377 -7.92 -50.18 -9.92
N SER A 378 -8.02 -50.70 -11.15
CA SER A 378 -7.44 -51.98 -11.54
C SER A 378 -5.90 -51.98 -11.43
N LYS A 379 -5.25 -50.90 -11.88
CA LYS A 379 -3.81 -50.71 -11.76
C LYS A 379 -3.37 -50.60 -10.30
N ALA A 380 -4.10 -49.84 -9.48
CA ALA A 380 -3.79 -49.67 -8.07
C ALA A 380 -3.91 -51.01 -7.28
N ARG A 381 -4.86 -51.87 -7.62
CA ARG A 381 -4.97 -53.23 -7.05
C ARG A 381 -3.80 -54.11 -7.44
N ALA A 382 -3.42 -54.12 -8.71
CA ALA A 382 -2.25 -54.87 -9.19
C ALA A 382 -0.96 -54.41 -8.49
N GLN A 383 -0.76 -53.09 -8.35
CA GLN A 383 0.37 -52.51 -7.62
C GLN A 383 0.37 -52.88 -6.14
N SER A 384 -0.79 -52.99 -5.51
CA SER A 384 -0.90 -53.37 -4.10
C SER A 384 -0.47 -54.82 -3.88
N VAL A 385 -0.83 -55.73 -4.79
CA VAL A 385 -0.37 -57.13 -4.77
C VAL A 385 1.12 -57.23 -5.08
N MET A 386 1.61 -56.44 -6.04
CA MET A 386 3.03 -56.35 -6.36
C MET A 386 3.86 -55.94 -5.15
N HIS A 387 3.43 -54.87 -4.45
CA HIS A 387 4.09 -54.40 -3.24
C HIS A 387 4.01 -55.45 -2.12
N PHE A 388 2.89 -56.15 -1.99
CA PHE A 388 2.78 -57.25 -1.04
C PHE A 388 3.79 -58.36 -1.34
N PHE A 389 3.95 -58.78 -2.59
CA PHE A 389 4.97 -59.78 -2.98
C PHE A 389 6.40 -59.30 -2.74
N ALA A 390 6.69 -58.03 -2.99
CA ALA A 390 7.97 -57.42 -2.63
C ALA A 390 8.25 -57.53 -1.12
N THR A 391 7.26 -57.25 -0.26
CA THR A 391 7.41 -57.41 1.21
C THR A 391 7.62 -58.86 1.64
N GLN A 392 7.10 -59.82 0.86
CA GLN A 392 7.36 -61.24 1.09
C GLN A 392 8.75 -61.68 0.61
N GLY A 393 9.56 -60.80 0.01
CA GLY A 393 10.94 -61.07 -0.39
C GLY A 393 11.10 -61.57 -1.83
N LEU A 394 10.12 -61.31 -2.71
CA LEU A 394 10.33 -61.45 -4.16
C LEU A 394 11.12 -60.23 -4.67
N THR A 395 12.07 -60.46 -5.57
CA THR A 395 12.91 -59.39 -6.12
C THR A 395 12.08 -58.44 -6.99
N ASP A 396 12.14 -57.13 -6.71
CA ASP A 396 11.38 -56.11 -7.44
C ASP A 396 11.62 -56.14 -8.96
N ASN A 397 12.84 -56.50 -9.41
CA ASN A 397 13.16 -56.59 -10.84
C ASN A 397 12.47 -57.74 -11.60
N ARG A 398 11.77 -58.63 -10.88
CA ARG A 398 10.95 -59.70 -11.45
C ARG A 398 9.46 -59.35 -11.45
N LEU A 399 9.05 -58.26 -10.81
CA LEU A 399 7.66 -57.92 -10.57
C LEU A 399 7.22 -56.77 -11.48
N SER A 400 6.07 -56.92 -12.12
CA SER A 400 5.43 -55.87 -12.91
C SER A 400 3.94 -55.83 -12.64
N ALA A 401 3.33 -54.65 -12.66
CA ALA A 401 1.91 -54.45 -12.40
C ALA A 401 1.23 -53.67 -13.53
N GLU A 402 0.11 -54.20 -14.03
CA GLU A 402 -0.69 -53.64 -15.11
C GLU A 402 -2.17 -53.57 -14.70
N GLY A 403 -2.88 -52.55 -15.16
CA GLY A 403 -4.34 -52.44 -14.99
C GLY A 403 -5.03 -52.52 -16.34
N ARG A 404 -6.01 -53.42 -16.46
CA ARG A 404 -6.78 -53.63 -17.70
C ARG A 404 -8.25 -53.25 -17.59
N ALA A 405 -8.67 -52.62 -16.49
CA ALA A 405 -10.05 -52.20 -16.29
C ALA A 405 -11.05 -53.34 -16.60
N GLU A 406 -12.12 -53.04 -17.35
CA GLU A 406 -13.15 -54.00 -17.77
C GLU A 406 -12.79 -54.85 -19.00
N SER A 407 -11.60 -54.65 -19.58
CA SER A 407 -11.12 -55.41 -20.73
C SER A 407 -10.90 -56.88 -20.37
N ASP A 408 -11.04 -57.76 -21.36
CA ASP A 408 -10.94 -59.23 -21.23
C ASP A 408 -11.89 -59.84 -20.16
N PRO A 409 -13.23 -59.68 -20.29
CA PRO A 409 -14.18 -60.27 -19.36
C PRO A 409 -14.22 -61.80 -19.49
N ILE A 410 -14.09 -62.51 -18.37
CA ILE A 410 -14.16 -63.98 -18.32
C ILE A 410 -15.59 -64.51 -18.10
N ALA A 411 -16.53 -63.62 -17.76
CA ALA A 411 -17.94 -63.94 -17.57
C ALA A 411 -18.85 -62.79 -18.03
N SER A 412 -20.15 -63.05 -18.16
CA SER A 412 -21.12 -62.04 -18.59
C SER A 412 -21.26 -60.92 -17.55
N ASN A 413 -21.02 -59.67 -17.96
CA ASN A 413 -21.25 -58.48 -17.14
C ASN A 413 -22.73 -58.22 -16.81
N SER A 414 -23.66 -58.96 -17.43
CA SER A 414 -25.10 -58.79 -17.23
C SER A 414 -25.58 -59.33 -15.88
N THR A 415 -24.87 -60.29 -15.30
CA THR A 415 -25.23 -60.91 -14.01
C THR A 415 -24.32 -60.43 -12.87
N PRO A 416 -24.83 -60.25 -11.64
CA PRO A 416 -23.98 -59.95 -10.48
C PRO A 416 -22.83 -60.94 -10.30
N GLU A 417 -23.10 -62.23 -10.53
CA GLU A 417 -22.14 -63.32 -10.41
C GLU A 417 -21.07 -63.26 -11.49
N GLY A 418 -21.43 -62.88 -12.72
CA GLY A 418 -20.46 -62.69 -13.80
C GLY A 418 -19.59 -61.44 -13.58
N ARG A 419 -20.16 -60.35 -13.06
CA ARG A 419 -19.37 -59.17 -12.65
C ARG A 419 -18.39 -59.48 -11.52
N ALA A 420 -18.80 -60.29 -10.54
CA ALA A 420 -17.93 -60.78 -9.47
C ALA A 420 -16.70 -61.52 -10.00
N ARG A 421 -16.86 -62.35 -11.04
CA ARG A 421 -15.74 -63.05 -11.70
C ARG A 421 -14.85 -62.10 -12.51
N ASN A 422 -15.41 -61.05 -13.11
CA ASN A 422 -14.65 -60.08 -13.88
C ASN A 422 -13.80 -59.16 -13.00
N ARG A 423 -14.23 -58.88 -11.76
CA ARG A 423 -13.38 -58.27 -10.73
C ARG A 423 -12.37 -59.32 -10.27
N ARG A 424 -11.15 -59.32 -10.82
CA ARG A 424 -10.11 -60.31 -10.51
C ARG A 424 -8.71 -59.72 -10.62
N VAL A 425 -7.75 -60.42 -10.05
CA VAL A 425 -6.32 -60.15 -10.26
C VAL A 425 -5.67 -61.42 -10.79
N GLU A 426 -5.01 -61.32 -11.93
CA GLU A 426 -4.24 -62.40 -12.52
C GLU A 426 -2.77 -62.22 -12.19
N ILE A 427 -2.13 -63.29 -11.75
CA ILE A 427 -0.69 -63.34 -11.47
C ILE A 427 -0.09 -64.29 -12.49
N VAL A 428 0.70 -63.74 -13.39
CA VAL A 428 1.20 -64.41 -14.57
C VAL A 428 2.70 -64.59 -14.42
N LEU A 429 3.17 -65.82 -14.28
CA LEU A 429 4.59 -66.15 -14.37
C LEU A 429 4.93 -66.49 -15.82
N ILE A 430 5.86 -65.72 -16.39
CA ILE A 430 6.44 -65.93 -17.72
C ILE A 430 7.83 -66.52 -17.50
N ARG A 431 8.01 -67.79 -17.87
CA ARG A 431 9.31 -68.45 -17.76
C ARG A 431 10.20 -68.03 -18.95
N PRO A 432 11.51 -67.86 -18.77
CA PRO A 432 12.41 -67.65 -19.89
C PRO A 432 12.40 -68.92 -20.76
N SER A 433 12.20 -68.74 -22.06
CA SER A 433 12.22 -69.81 -23.07
C SER A 433 13.59 -70.43 -23.24
#